data_AF-A0A0A7PJJ4-F1
#
_entry.id   AF-A0A0A7PJJ4-F1
#
_cell.length_a   1.000
_cell.length_b   1.000
_cell.length_c   1.000
_cell.angle_alpha   90.00
_cell.angle_beta   90.00
_cell.angle_gamma   90.00
#
_symmetry.space_group_name_H-M   'P 1'
#
loop_
_entity.id
_entity.type
_entity.pdbx_description
1 polymer ?
#
loop_
_entity_poly.entity_id
_entity_poly.type
_entity_poly.pdbx_seq_one_letter_code
_entity_poly.pdbx_strand_id
1 'polypeptide(L)'
;MITPEGRHVDAYIFGRSYQEVERGDYGSVVAALDANDPDWRQRELIVMPSHVASEDIDDIKAMIAAAHAAGFDAIAAPIVYWDEHSDNRADLAKALVLDWDVRWTVPNPWHREPEGQLWALGNDLWSRISRTLTQ
;
A
#
# COMPACT_ATOMS: atom_id res chain seq x y z
N MET A 1 1.84 -15.36 1.60
CA MET A 1 0.44 -15.27 2.10
C MET A 1 -0.41 -16.37 1.47
N ILE A 2 -1.61 -16.70 1.98
CA ILE A 2 -2.49 -17.74 1.40
C ILE A 2 -3.84 -17.12 1.04
N THR A 3 -4.28 -17.26 -0.21
CA THR A 3 -5.58 -16.74 -0.66
C THR A 3 -6.72 -17.51 0.01
N PRO A 4 -7.96 -16.98 0.07
CA PRO A 4 -9.12 -17.72 0.57
C PRO A 4 -9.35 -19.07 -0.12
N GLU A 5 -8.92 -19.21 -1.37
CA GLU A 5 -9.00 -20.42 -2.19
C GLU A 5 -7.81 -21.39 -1.97
N GLY A 6 -6.87 -21.04 -1.08
CA GLY A 6 -5.74 -21.89 -0.70
C GLY A 6 -4.48 -21.75 -1.54
N ARG A 7 -4.40 -20.78 -2.47
CA ARG A 7 -3.17 -20.54 -3.24
C ARG A 7 -2.15 -19.80 -2.40
N HIS A 8 -0.90 -20.26 -2.43
CA HIS A 8 0.22 -19.51 -1.88
C HIS A 8 0.57 -18.34 -2.81
N VAL A 9 0.71 -17.15 -2.22
CA VAL A 9 1.20 -15.94 -2.88
C VAL A 9 2.55 -15.58 -2.26
N ASP A 10 3.57 -15.49 -3.10
CA ASP A 10 4.87 -14.98 -2.68
C ASP A 10 4.82 -13.45 -2.60
N ALA A 11 4.85 -12.93 -1.37
CA ALA A 11 4.59 -11.53 -1.10
C ALA A 11 5.62 -10.97 -0.12
N TYR A 12 6.04 -9.73 -0.38
CA TYR A 12 6.78 -8.91 0.56
C TYR A 12 5.91 -7.77 1.09
N ILE A 13 6.04 -7.46 2.37
CA ILE A 13 5.24 -6.42 3.04
C ILE A 13 6.18 -5.59 3.90
N PHE A 14 6.22 -4.28 3.69
CA PHE A 14 6.85 -3.40 4.67
C PHE A 14 6.05 -3.46 5.98
N GLY A 15 6.74 -3.72 7.09
CA GLY A 15 6.11 -3.83 8.41
C GLY A 15 5.52 -2.49 8.92
N ARG A 16 6.03 -1.37 8.42
CA ARG A 16 5.54 -0.01 8.64
C ARG A 16 5.60 0.79 7.35
N SER A 17 5.11 2.03 7.35
CA SER A 17 5.20 2.86 6.15
C SER A 17 6.65 3.20 5.79
N TYR A 18 6.93 3.33 4.50
CA TYR A 18 8.26 3.71 4.01
C TYR A 18 8.74 5.03 4.65
N GLN A 19 7.84 6.00 4.79
CA GLN A 19 8.14 7.34 5.30
C GLN A 19 8.54 7.35 6.78
N GLU A 20 8.02 6.41 7.59
CA GLU A 20 8.28 6.34 9.03
C GLU A 20 9.62 5.72 9.38
N VAL A 21 10.07 4.74 8.60
CA VAL A 21 11.21 3.88 8.97
C VAL A 21 12.22 3.86 7.84
N GLU A 22 11.81 3.28 6.72
CA GLU A 22 12.70 2.91 5.61
C GLU A 22 13.40 4.12 4.97
N ARG A 23 12.72 5.27 4.89
CA ARG A 23 13.28 6.50 4.32
C ARG A 23 14.51 6.99 5.09
N GLY A 24 14.46 6.93 6.42
CA GLY A 24 15.56 7.38 7.26
C GLY A 24 16.79 6.48 7.15
N ASP A 25 16.57 5.17 7.09
CA ASP A 25 17.65 4.18 7.12
C ASP A 25 18.30 3.97 5.74
N TYR A 26 17.51 4.03 4.65
CA TYR A 26 17.97 3.65 3.32
C TYR A 26 18.01 4.80 2.31
N GLY A 27 17.29 5.90 2.56
CA GLY A 27 17.28 7.09 1.70
C GLY A 27 16.62 6.94 0.33
N SER A 28 16.19 5.74 -0.07
CA SER A 28 15.37 5.51 -1.27
C SER A 28 14.53 4.24 -1.15
N VAL A 29 13.41 4.18 -1.87
CA VAL A 29 12.50 3.02 -1.88
C VAL A 29 13.21 1.77 -2.40
N VAL A 30 13.97 1.90 -3.49
CA VAL A 30 14.70 0.77 -4.09
C VAL A 30 15.77 0.26 -3.14
N ALA A 31 16.53 1.13 -2.46
CA ALA A 31 17.52 0.70 -1.49
C ALA A 31 16.88 -0.03 -0.29
N ALA A 32 15.71 0.44 0.19
CA ALA A 32 14.98 -0.24 1.24
C ALA A 32 14.49 -1.63 0.80
N LEU A 33 13.94 -1.75 -0.41
CA LEU A 33 13.52 -3.04 -0.96
C LEU A 33 14.71 -3.99 -1.15
N ASP A 34 15.80 -3.50 -1.76
CA ASP A 34 17.02 -4.30 -2.00
C ASP A 34 17.67 -4.79 -0.69
N ALA A 35 17.60 -3.99 0.38
CA ALA A 35 18.16 -4.36 1.68
C ALA A 35 17.27 -5.33 2.47
N ASN A 36 15.95 -5.09 2.49
CA ASN A 36 15.03 -5.89 3.29
C ASN A 36 14.62 -7.20 2.59
N ASP A 37 14.54 -7.21 1.27
CA ASP A 37 14.21 -8.38 0.46
C ASP A 37 14.93 -8.33 -0.90
N PRO A 38 16.17 -8.84 -1.01
CA PRO A 38 16.96 -8.78 -2.26
C PRO A 38 16.26 -9.39 -3.49
N ASP A 39 15.31 -10.31 -3.27
CA ASP A 39 14.56 -10.99 -4.32
C ASP A 39 13.20 -10.35 -4.59
N TRP A 40 12.92 -9.14 -4.07
CA TRP A 40 11.61 -8.49 -4.17
C TRP A 40 11.07 -8.40 -5.61
N ARG A 41 11.96 -8.22 -6.60
CA ARG A 41 11.59 -8.15 -8.02
C ARG A 41 11.05 -9.45 -8.59
N GLN A 42 11.24 -10.57 -7.89
CA GLN A 42 10.71 -11.88 -8.25
C GLN A 42 9.41 -12.20 -7.49
N ARG A 43 8.98 -11.34 -6.55
CA ARG A 43 7.75 -11.53 -5.78
C ARG A 43 6.54 -11.35 -6.67
N GLU A 44 5.44 -11.99 -6.30
CA GLU A 44 4.15 -11.83 -6.97
C GLU A 44 3.40 -10.59 -6.46
N LEU A 45 3.72 -10.14 -5.24
CA LEU A 45 3.05 -9.03 -4.59
C LEU A 45 4.02 -8.27 -3.67
N ILE A 46 3.92 -6.95 -3.69
CA ILE A 46 4.57 -6.09 -2.71
C ILE A 46 3.52 -5.16 -2.10
N VAL A 47 3.45 -5.12 -0.78
CA VAL A 47 2.58 -4.19 -0.04
C VAL A 47 3.46 -3.16 0.66
N MET A 48 3.36 -1.92 0.20
CA MET A 48 4.04 -0.79 0.82
C MET A 48 3.01 0.15 1.44
N PRO A 49 2.80 0.09 2.77
CA PRO A 49 1.99 1.08 3.46
C PRO A 49 2.59 2.48 3.24
N SER A 50 1.74 3.47 3.04
CA SER A 50 2.15 4.86 2.84
C SER A 50 1.27 5.78 3.66
N HIS A 51 1.90 6.75 4.30
CA HIS A 51 1.18 7.95 4.76
C HIS A 51 0.80 8.80 3.55
N VAL A 52 -0.21 9.65 3.75
CA VAL A 52 -0.69 10.57 2.71
C VAL A 52 -0.80 11.96 3.32
N ALA A 53 0.31 12.69 3.29
CA ALA A 53 0.40 14.12 3.54
C ALA A 53 1.05 14.83 2.33
N SER A 54 0.97 16.17 2.29
CA SER A 54 1.54 16.96 1.19
C SER A 54 3.05 16.71 1.01
N GLU A 55 3.78 16.50 2.10
CA GLU A 55 5.22 16.22 2.14
C GLU A 55 5.60 14.82 1.67
N ASP A 56 4.65 13.86 1.65
CA ASP A 56 4.92 12.46 1.31
C ASP A 56 4.70 12.16 -0.18
N ILE A 57 4.22 13.14 -0.95
CA ILE A 57 3.87 12.95 -2.38
C ILE A 57 5.09 12.49 -3.20
N ASP A 58 6.28 13.00 -2.90
CA ASP A 58 7.48 12.60 -3.64
C ASP A 58 7.94 11.18 -3.27
N ASP A 59 7.71 10.74 -2.03
CA ASP A 59 7.93 9.35 -1.63
C ASP A 59 6.95 8.41 -2.35
N ILE A 60 5.67 8.79 -2.46
CA ILE A 60 4.67 8.00 -3.21
C ILE A 60 5.06 7.90 -4.68
N LYS A 61 5.54 8.98 -5.30
CA LYS A 61 6.05 8.93 -6.68
C LYS A 61 7.24 7.98 -6.81
N ALA A 62 8.17 7.98 -5.84
CA ALA A 62 9.30 7.06 -5.84
C ALA A 62 8.85 5.61 -5.70
N MET A 63 7.81 5.34 -4.92
CA MET A 63 7.21 4.01 -4.77
C MET A 63 6.57 3.52 -6.08
N ILE A 64 5.80 4.37 -6.76
CA ILE A 64 5.22 4.06 -8.08
C ILE A 64 6.34 3.81 -9.10
N ALA A 65 7.33 4.69 -9.16
CA ALA A 65 8.46 4.55 -10.09
C ALA A 65 9.25 3.26 -9.85
N ALA A 66 9.45 2.86 -8.60
CA ALA A 66 10.11 1.60 -8.25
C ALA A 66 9.29 0.39 -8.73
N ALA A 67 7.96 0.41 -8.55
CA ALA A 67 7.07 -0.64 -9.02
C ALA A 67 7.14 -0.79 -10.55
N HIS A 68 6.95 0.31 -11.29
CA HIS A 68 6.99 0.32 -12.75
C HIS A 68 8.35 -0.11 -13.30
N ALA A 69 9.45 0.37 -12.73
CA ALA A 69 10.80 0.01 -13.17
C ALA A 69 11.11 -1.49 -12.99
N ALA A 70 10.44 -2.15 -12.04
CA ALA A 70 10.55 -3.58 -11.81
C ALA A 70 9.47 -4.41 -12.55
N GLY A 71 8.58 -3.77 -13.32
CA GLY A 71 7.54 -4.44 -14.11
C GLY A 71 6.27 -4.80 -13.34
N PHE A 72 6.04 -4.19 -12.18
CA PHE A 72 4.79 -4.33 -11.43
C PHE A 72 3.75 -3.30 -11.86
N ASP A 73 2.49 -3.68 -11.81
CA ASP A 73 1.37 -2.74 -11.79
C ASP A 73 1.30 -2.07 -10.40
N ALA A 74 1.26 -0.74 -10.37
CA ALA A 74 1.09 0.05 -9.16
C ALA A 74 -0.39 0.26 -8.85
N ILE A 75 -0.84 -0.25 -7.71
CA ILE A 75 -2.24 -0.16 -7.27
C ILE A 75 -2.37 0.72 -6.04
N ALA A 76 -3.20 1.76 -6.12
CA ALA A 76 -3.58 2.54 -4.95
C ALA A 76 -4.77 1.90 -4.21
N ALA A 77 -4.60 1.62 -2.92
CA ALA A 77 -5.68 1.18 -2.03
C ALA A 77 -5.82 2.15 -0.83
N PRO A 78 -6.36 3.37 -1.04
CA PRO A 78 -6.49 4.36 0.01
C PRO A 78 -7.48 3.94 1.10
N ILE A 79 -7.10 4.20 2.35
CA ILE A 79 -7.99 4.21 3.50
C ILE A 79 -8.20 5.67 3.87
N VAL A 80 -9.42 6.18 3.68
CA VAL A 80 -9.75 7.57 4.01
C VAL A 80 -10.05 7.67 5.49
N TYR A 81 -9.37 8.59 6.17
CA TYR A 81 -9.63 8.90 7.57
C TYR A 81 -9.95 10.39 7.68
N TRP A 82 -11.09 10.72 8.25
CA TRP A 82 -11.42 12.08 8.65
C TRP A 82 -12.08 12.05 10.03
N ASP A 83 -11.76 13.03 10.85
CA ASP A 83 -12.45 13.33 12.10
C ASP A 83 -12.50 14.86 12.31
N GLU A 84 -12.86 15.31 13.51
CA GLU A 84 -12.94 16.74 13.85
C GLU A 84 -11.56 17.43 14.00
N HIS A 85 -10.47 16.67 14.01
CA HIS A 85 -9.10 17.12 14.26
C HIS A 85 -8.15 16.86 13.08
N SER A 86 -8.52 15.97 12.16
CA SER A 86 -7.70 15.50 11.05
C SER A 86 -8.55 15.25 9.81
N ASP A 87 -8.15 15.81 8.67
CA ASP A 87 -8.79 15.59 7.37
C ASP A 87 -7.73 15.54 6.27
N ASN A 88 -7.42 14.34 5.80
CA ASN A 88 -6.42 14.12 4.76
C ASN A 88 -7.01 14.09 3.34
N ARG A 89 -8.31 14.39 3.16
CA ARG A 89 -8.97 14.27 1.85
C ARG A 89 -8.33 15.14 0.76
N ALA A 90 -7.86 16.34 1.13
CA ALA A 90 -7.22 17.26 0.19
C ALA A 90 -5.87 16.72 -0.31
N ASP A 91 -5.07 16.14 0.59
CA ASP A 91 -3.78 15.54 0.23
C ASP A 91 -3.95 14.20 -0.49
N LEU A 92 -4.96 13.44 -0.09
CA LEU A 92 -5.37 12.24 -0.80
C LEU A 92 -5.73 12.52 -2.25
N ALA A 93 -6.45 13.60 -2.54
CA ALA A 93 -6.75 13.98 -3.92
C ALA A 93 -5.47 14.17 -4.76
N LYS A 94 -4.41 14.76 -4.18
CA LYS A 94 -3.11 14.94 -4.86
C LYS A 94 -2.40 13.60 -5.09
N ALA A 95 -2.46 12.68 -4.13
CA ALA A 95 -1.87 11.35 -4.29
C ALA A 95 -2.62 10.49 -5.32
N LEU A 96 -3.95 10.63 -5.41
CA LEU A 96 -4.79 9.82 -6.30
C LEU A 96 -4.71 10.20 -7.79
N VAL A 97 -4.11 11.35 -8.11
CA VAL A 97 -3.87 11.78 -9.50
C VAL A 97 -2.48 11.41 -10.02
N LEU A 98 -1.67 10.72 -9.20
CA LEU A 98 -0.40 10.16 -9.65
C LEU A 98 -0.62 8.97 -10.60
N ASP A 99 0.47 8.51 -11.19
CA ASP A 99 0.49 7.54 -12.29
C ASP A 99 0.27 6.09 -11.82
N TRP A 100 -0.89 5.85 -11.19
CA TRP A 100 -1.31 4.52 -10.76
C TRP A 100 -1.94 3.75 -11.93
N ASP A 101 -1.62 2.46 -12.06
CA ASP A 101 -2.26 1.57 -13.03
C ASP A 101 -3.71 1.29 -12.63
N VAL A 102 -3.95 1.07 -11.32
CA VAL A 102 -5.28 0.79 -10.78
C VAL A 102 -5.52 1.53 -9.47
N ARG A 103 -6.77 1.93 -9.23
CA ARG A 103 -7.22 2.55 -7.98
C ARG A 103 -8.38 1.75 -7.40
N TRP A 104 -8.24 1.30 -6.15
CA TRP A 104 -9.26 0.56 -5.43
C TRP A 104 -9.92 1.42 -4.36
N THR A 105 -11.24 1.47 -4.36
CA THR A 105 -12.00 2.05 -3.25
C THR A 105 -12.39 0.95 -2.27
N VAL A 106 -11.77 0.92 -1.09
CA VAL A 106 -12.17 0.03 0.02
C VAL A 106 -13.11 0.81 0.95
N PRO A 107 -14.38 0.40 1.11
CA PRO A 107 -15.29 1.07 2.03
C PRO A 107 -14.76 0.98 3.47
N ASN A 108 -14.79 2.11 4.19
CA ASN A 108 -14.38 2.18 5.59
C ASN A 108 -15.44 2.89 6.44
N PRO A 109 -16.63 2.29 6.64
CA PRO A 109 -17.64 2.89 7.51
C PRO A 109 -17.12 2.99 8.95
N TRP A 110 -17.48 4.06 9.65
CA TRP A 110 -17.12 4.23 11.06
C TRP A 110 -17.70 3.11 11.91
N HIS A 111 -16.89 2.55 12.81
CA HIS A 111 -17.29 1.54 13.78
C HIS A 111 -16.94 1.98 15.21
N ARG A 112 -17.74 1.53 16.18
CA ARG A 112 -17.50 1.77 17.62
C ARG A 112 -16.31 0.99 18.17
N GLU A 113 -15.94 -0.10 17.52
CA GLU A 113 -14.84 -1.00 17.91
C GLU A 113 -13.73 -0.94 16.85
N PRO A 114 -12.67 -0.13 17.05
CA PRO A 114 -11.64 0.11 16.05
C PRO A 114 -10.88 -1.16 15.60
N GLU A 115 -10.67 -2.12 16.50
CA GLU A 115 -9.98 -3.38 16.17
C GLU A 115 -10.77 -4.22 15.16
N GLY A 116 -12.10 -4.30 15.33
CA GLY A 116 -12.99 -5.00 14.39
C GLY A 116 -13.00 -4.33 13.01
N GLN A 117 -12.87 -3.00 12.98
CA GLN A 117 -12.78 -2.22 11.73
C GLN A 117 -11.49 -2.50 10.97
N LEU A 118 -10.34 -2.52 11.66
CA LEU A 118 -9.06 -2.86 11.05
C LEU A 118 -9.04 -4.28 10.49
N TRP A 119 -9.61 -5.23 11.23
CA TRP A 119 -9.75 -6.61 10.77
C TRP A 119 -10.62 -6.71 9.51
N ALA A 120 -11.77 -6.03 9.49
CA ALA A 120 -12.65 -5.99 8.32
C ALA A 120 -11.96 -5.39 7.09
N LEU A 121 -11.26 -4.25 7.25
CA LEU A 121 -10.49 -3.62 6.18
C LEU A 121 -9.40 -4.55 5.62
N GLY A 122 -8.66 -5.21 6.50
CA GLY A 122 -7.62 -6.16 6.10
C GLY A 122 -8.21 -7.33 5.29
N ASN A 123 -9.35 -7.87 5.71
CA ASN A 123 -10.03 -8.95 4.99
C ASN A 123 -10.56 -8.49 3.62
N ASP A 124 -11.16 -7.31 3.54
CA ASP A 124 -11.67 -6.75 2.29
C ASP A 124 -10.54 -6.49 1.29
N LEU A 125 -9.43 -5.93 1.75
CA LEU A 125 -8.24 -5.72 0.95
C LEU A 125 -7.66 -7.06 0.47
N TRP A 126 -7.50 -8.02 1.38
CA TRP A 126 -6.94 -9.33 1.02
C TRP A 126 -7.83 -10.11 0.05
N SER A 127 -9.15 -10.04 0.21
CA SER A 127 -10.12 -10.64 -0.71
C SER A 127 -10.02 -10.02 -2.11
N ARG A 128 -9.76 -8.72 -2.22
CA ARG A 128 -9.56 -8.07 -3.52
C ARG A 128 -8.24 -8.49 -4.17
N ILE A 129 -7.13 -8.43 -3.43
CA ILE A 129 -5.81 -8.89 -3.90
C ILE A 129 -5.89 -10.33 -4.39
N SER A 130 -6.48 -11.22 -3.58
CA SER A 130 -6.61 -12.64 -3.90
C SER A 130 -7.36 -12.86 -5.22
N ARG A 131 -8.46 -12.14 -5.44
CA ARG A 131 -9.22 -12.22 -6.69
C ARG A 131 -8.42 -11.70 -7.88
N THR A 132 -7.71 -10.58 -7.72
CA THR A 132 -6.88 -10.01 -8.79
C THR A 132 -5.74 -10.96 -9.20
N LEU A 133 -5.14 -11.67 -8.25
CA LEU A 133 -4.02 -12.58 -8.53
C LEU A 133 -4.45 -13.95 -9.08
N THR A 134 -5.72 -14.35 -8.95
CA THR A 134 -6.21 -15.70 -9.29
C THR A 134 -7.17 -15.76 -10.46
N GLN A 135 -7.62 -14.60 -10.97
CA GLN A 135 -8.42 -14.48 -12.20
C GLN A 135 -7.51 -14.42 -13.43
#